data_AF-A0A9D6GNS2-F1
#
_entry.id   AF-A0A9D6GNS2-F1
#
_cell.length_a   1.000
_cell.length_b   1.000
_cell.length_c   1.000
_cell.angle_alpha   90.00
_cell.angle_beta   90.00
_cell.angle_gamma   90.00
#
_symmetry.space_group_name_H-M   'P 1'
#
loop_
_entity.id
_entity.type
_entity.pdbx_description
1 polymer ?
#
loop_
_entity_poly.entity_id
_entity_poly.type
_entity_poly.pdbx_seq_one_letter_code
_entity_poly.pdbx_strand_id
1 'polypeptide(L)'
;AGHFRLALPLLLSAVWAYTLWRKDLGRTHAPHLSPRAEAWTATGIGALIGFYDGVFGPGTGSFFVFALVRLLGWDFLNASAAAKRLNFATNVAALAWFIPAGHVVWALALPMAAANVLGSSVGTRLALRHGAGFVRGVFLMVVGALIVKTGHDAWRLLAP
;
A
#
# COMPACT_ATOMS: atom_id res chain seq x y z
N ALA A 1 -10.01 21.15 -1.81
CA ALA A 1 -9.88 19.81 -1.20
C ALA A 1 -10.94 18.79 -1.64
N GLY A 2 -12.15 19.19 -2.08
CA GLY A 2 -13.24 18.26 -2.45
C GLY A 2 -13.00 17.35 -3.67
N HIS A 3 -12.54 17.90 -4.80
CA HIS A 3 -12.40 17.16 -6.07
C HIS A 3 -11.44 15.95 -6.02
N PHE A 4 -10.41 15.97 -5.16
CA PHE A 4 -9.44 14.88 -5.04
C PHE A 4 -9.96 13.66 -4.26
N ARG A 5 -10.89 13.86 -3.32
CA ARG A 5 -11.53 12.76 -2.58
C ARG A 5 -12.43 11.91 -3.50
N LEU A 6 -12.91 12.49 -4.63
CA LEU A 6 -13.63 11.77 -5.68
C LEU A 6 -12.71 11.05 -6.68
N ALA A 7 -11.53 11.60 -6.98
CA ALA A 7 -10.59 10.99 -7.92
C ALA A 7 -9.98 9.69 -7.37
N LEU A 8 -9.77 9.61 -6.05
CA LEU A 8 -9.14 8.47 -5.40
C LEU A 8 -9.89 7.13 -5.56
N PRO A 9 -11.22 7.04 -5.32
CA PRO A 9 -11.95 5.81 -5.55
C PRO A 9 -12.00 5.41 -7.03
N LEU A 10 -12.01 6.36 -7.97
CA LEU A 10 -11.93 6.07 -9.41
C LEU A 10 -10.57 5.46 -9.78
N LEU A 11 -9.48 6.02 -9.25
CA LEU A 11 -8.12 5.50 -9.48
C LEU A 11 -7.94 4.10 -8.90
N LEU A 12 -8.41 3.88 -7.66
CA LEU A 12 -8.39 2.57 -7.01
C LEU A 12 -9.25 1.54 -7.77
N SER A 13 -10.42 1.96 -8.26
CA SER A 13 -11.31 1.10 -9.06
C SER A 13 -10.69 0.69 -10.39
N ALA A 14 -10.00 1.61 -11.07
CA ALA A 14 -9.26 1.30 -12.30
C ALA A 14 -8.13 0.29 -12.05
N VAL A 15 -7.34 0.49 -10.98
CA VAL A 15 -6.28 -0.45 -10.57
C VAL A 15 -6.85 -1.82 -10.20
N TRP A 16 -7.96 -1.85 -9.47
CA TRP A 16 -8.63 -3.09 -9.05
C TRP A 16 -9.21 -3.86 -10.24
N ALA A 17 -9.93 -3.18 -11.14
CA ALA A 17 -10.47 -3.77 -12.36
C ALA A 17 -9.35 -4.31 -13.28
N TYR A 18 -8.25 -3.57 -13.44
CA TYR A 18 -7.10 -4.03 -14.21
C TYR A 18 -6.43 -5.26 -13.59
N THR A 19 -6.31 -5.30 -12.25
CA THR A 19 -5.74 -6.44 -11.53
C THR A 19 -6.63 -7.69 -11.61
N LEU A 20 -7.96 -7.52 -11.65
CA LEU A 20 -8.92 -8.60 -11.87
C LEU A 20 -8.89 -9.12 -13.31
N TRP A 21 -8.69 -8.24 -14.28
CA TRP A 21 -8.65 -8.60 -15.70
C TRP A 21 -7.38 -9.39 -16.05
N ARG A 22 -6.23 -9.01 -15.47
CA ARG A 22 -4.96 -9.75 -15.64
C ARG A 22 -4.80 -10.85 -14.57
N LYS A 23 -5.43 -12.00 -14.81
CA LYS A 23 -5.44 -13.15 -13.88
C LYS A 23 -4.07 -13.77 -13.58
N ASP A 24 -3.06 -13.53 -14.41
CA ASP A 24 -1.69 -14.06 -14.25
C ASP A 24 -0.70 -13.06 -13.63
N LEU A 25 -1.12 -11.82 -13.36
CA LEU A 25 -0.24 -10.84 -12.72
C LEU A 25 0.18 -11.32 -11.33
N GLY A 26 1.49 -11.31 -11.06
CA GLY A 26 2.08 -11.51 -9.73
C GLY A 26 1.94 -12.92 -9.13
N ARG A 27 1.62 -13.94 -9.95
CA ARG A 27 1.60 -15.35 -9.53
C ARG A 27 2.99 -15.99 -9.47
N THR A 28 3.89 -15.56 -10.36
CA THR A 28 5.28 -16.04 -10.45
C THR A 28 6.24 -14.87 -10.34
N HIS A 29 7.36 -15.06 -9.66
CA HIS A 29 8.41 -14.06 -9.56
C HIS A 29 9.24 -14.06 -10.86
N ALA A 30 9.04 -13.07 -11.73
CA ALA A 30 9.72 -13.00 -13.02
C ALA A 30 10.23 -11.57 -13.28
N PRO A 31 11.28 -11.13 -12.57
CA PRO A 31 11.91 -9.84 -12.84
C PRO A 31 12.50 -9.83 -14.25
N HIS A 32 12.10 -8.82 -15.00
CA HIS A 32 12.36 -8.61 -16.43
C HIS A 32 13.28 -7.42 -16.71
N LEU A 33 13.73 -6.72 -15.67
CA LEU A 33 14.65 -5.58 -15.76
C LEU A 33 16.07 -5.98 -15.35
N SER A 34 17.07 -5.23 -15.82
CA SER A 34 18.42 -5.35 -15.29
C SER A 34 18.48 -4.82 -13.84
N PRO A 35 19.39 -5.33 -12.98
CA PRO A 35 19.43 -4.94 -11.57
C PRO A 35 19.56 -3.42 -11.33
N ARG A 36 20.29 -2.72 -12.22
CA ARG A 36 20.42 -1.26 -12.17
C ARG A 36 19.12 -0.55 -12.55
N ALA A 37 18.45 -0.98 -13.61
CA ALA A 37 17.19 -0.39 -14.05
C ALA A 37 16.07 -0.66 -13.02
N GLU A 38 16.07 -1.84 -12.41
CA GLU A 38 15.17 -2.20 -11.32
C GLU A 38 15.37 -1.31 -10.09
N ALA A 39 16.62 -1.07 -9.66
CA ALA A 39 16.90 -0.20 -8.53
C ALA A 39 16.42 1.24 -8.77
N TRP A 40 16.68 1.81 -9.95
CA TRP A 40 16.20 3.16 -10.30
C TRP A 40 14.69 3.24 -10.36
N THR A 41 14.04 2.23 -10.94
CA THR A 41 12.57 2.15 -11.02
C THR A 41 11.96 2.03 -9.62
N ALA A 42 12.50 1.16 -8.77
CA ALA A 42 12.06 1.00 -7.38
C ALA A 42 12.23 2.30 -6.57
N THR A 43 13.32 3.03 -6.82
CA THR A 43 13.58 4.34 -6.18
C THR A 43 12.54 5.37 -6.61
N GLY A 44 12.23 5.44 -7.91
CA GLY A 44 11.19 6.33 -8.44
C GLY A 44 9.80 6.01 -7.86
N ILE A 45 9.44 4.72 -7.77
CA ILE A 45 8.20 4.26 -7.12
C ILE A 45 8.19 4.70 -5.66
N GLY A 46 9.29 4.47 -4.93
CA GLY A 46 9.48 4.88 -3.55
C GLY A 46 9.24 6.37 -3.33
N ALA A 47 9.84 7.22 -4.17
CA ALA A 47 9.72 8.66 -4.07
C ALA A 47 8.29 9.15 -4.35
N LEU A 48 7.68 8.70 -5.46
CA LEU A 48 6.33 9.12 -5.87
C LEU A 48 5.26 8.67 -4.88
N ILE A 49 5.27 7.38 -4.53
CA ILE A 49 4.25 6.82 -3.63
C ILE A 49 4.53 7.25 -2.19
N GLY A 50 5.79 7.43 -1.78
CA GLY A 50 6.14 7.97 -0.46
C GLY A 50 5.68 9.42 -0.28
N PHE A 51 5.79 10.25 -1.31
CA PHE A 51 5.19 11.59 -1.30
C PHE A 51 3.67 11.53 -1.17
N TYR A 52 3.00 10.63 -1.92
CA TYR A 52 1.57 10.38 -1.78
C TYR A 52 1.20 9.92 -0.36
N ASP A 53 2.00 9.05 0.26
CA ASP A 53 1.78 8.54 1.61
C ASP A 53 1.77 9.66 2.65
N GLY A 54 2.74 10.58 2.55
CA GLY A 54 2.86 11.71 3.48
C GLY A 54 1.72 12.73 3.35
N VAL A 55 1.12 12.88 2.17
CA VAL A 55 0.02 13.84 1.94
C VAL A 55 -1.35 13.22 2.20
N PHE A 56 -1.58 12.01 1.70
CA PHE A 56 -2.88 11.37 1.69
C PHE A 56 -2.93 10.20 2.66
N GLY A 57 -2.11 9.17 2.45
CA GLY A 57 -2.02 7.98 3.31
C GLY A 57 -2.93 6.77 2.99
N PRO A 58 -4.19 6.86 2.50
CA PRO A 58 -5.00 5.67 2.27
C PRO A 58 -4.55 4.95 1.01
N GLY A 59 -4.43 3.62 1.09
CA GLY A 59 -4.13 2.77 -0.07
C GLY A 59 -2.67 2.75 -0.50
N THR A 60 -1.76 3.47 0.18
CA THR A 60 -0.32 3.52 -0.14
C THR A 60 0.30 2.12 -0.26
N GLY A 61 0.04 1.26 0.74
CA GLY A 61 0.52 -0.12 0.71
C GLY A 61 0.03 -0.90 -0.51
N SER A 62 -1.20 -0.62 -0.97
CA SER A 62 -1.76 -1.26 -2.15
C SER A 62 -1.13 -0.76 -3.44
N PHE A 63 -0.87 0.54 -3.53
CA PHE A 63 -0.16 1.15 -4.66
C PHE A 63 1.27 0.66 -4.77
N PHE A 64 1.99 0.53 -3.66
CA PHE A 64 3.32 -0.06 -3.65
C PHE A 64 3.31 -1.49 -4.19
N VAL A 65 2.44 -2.35 -3.67
CA VAL A 65 2.34 -3.74 -4.15
C VAL A 65 2.00 -3.78 -5.63
N PHE A 66 1.01 -3.00 -6.08
CA PHE A 66 0.62 -2.95 -7.48
C PHE A 66 1.78 -2.49 -8.39
N ALA A 67 2.47 -1.40 -8.02
CA ALA A 67 3.58 -0.86 -8.79
C ALA A 67 4.75 -1.86 -8.87
N LEU A 68 5.12 -2.50 -7.77
CA LEU A 68 6.20 -3.49 -7.73
C LEU A 68 5.85 -4.74 -8.56
N VAL A 69 4.63 -5.27 -8.45
CA VAL A 69 4.19 -6.40 -9.29
C VAL A 69 4.18 -6.01 -10.77
N ARG A 70 3.61 -4.84 -11.11
CA ARG A 70 3.37 -4.45 -12.51
C ARG A 70 4.63 -3.97 -13.23
N LEU A 71 5.48 -3.22 -12.55
CA LEU A 71 6.66 -2.56 -13.13
C LEU A 71 7.92 -3.40 -12.96
N LEU A 72 8.06 -4.12 -11.85
CA LEU A 72 9.25 -4.94 -11.58
C LEU A 72 9.01 -6.44 -11.81
N GLY A 73 7.77 -6.89 -12.03
CA GLY A 73 7.47 -8.30 -12.31
C GLY A 73 7.55 -9.20 -11.07
N TRP A 74 7.49 -8.60 -9.89
CA TRP A 74 7.53 -9.34 -8.64
C TRP A 74 6.20 -10.07 -8.38
N ASP A 75 6.24 -11.18 -7.66
CA ASP A 75 5.04 -11.83 -7.14
C ASP A 75 4.44 -11.04 -5.96
N PHE A 76 3.17 -11.31 -5.65
CA PHE A 76 2.44 -10.60 -4.59
C PHE A 76 3.05 -10.73 -3.19
N LEU A 77 3.76 -11.83 -2.89
CA LEU A 77 4.40 -12.02 -1.58
C LEU A 77 5.64 -11.13 -1.47
N ASN A 78 6.55 -11.17 -2.45
CA ASN A 78 7.74 -10.31 -2.46
C ASN A 78 7.40 -8.82 -2.57
N ALA A 79 6.46 -8.48 -3.45
CA ALA A 79 5.96 -7.11 -3.58
C ALA A 79 5.32 -6.62 -2.28
N SER A 80 4.53 -7.47 -1.60
CA SER A 80 4.01 -7.15 -0.28
C SER A 80 5.11 -6.92 0.72
N ALA A 81 6.12 -7.79 0.80
CA ALA A 81 7.21 -7.64 1.75
C ALA A 81 7.95 -6.29 1.56
N ALA A 82 8.28 -5.92 0.32
CA ALA A 82 8.91 -4.63 0.05
C ALA A 82 8.00 -3.43 0.30
N ALA A 83 6.72 -3.52 -0.07
CA ALA A 83 5.75 -2.46 0.21
C ALA A 83 5.68 -2.13 1.71
N LYS A 84 5.78 -3.15 2.59
CA LYS A 84 5.78 -2.93 4.04
C LYS A 84 7.08 -2.27 4.52
N ARG A 85 8.24 -2.61 3.93
CA ARG A 85 9.51 -1.92 4.22
C ARG A 85 9.47 -0.45 3.82
N LEU A 86 8.92 -0.16 2.64
CA LEU A 86 8.78 1.23 2.16
C LEU A 86 7.83 2.04 3.04
N ASN A 87 6.69 1.46 3.41
CA ASN A 87 5.73 2.09 4.32
C ASN A 87 6.32 2.30 5.74
N PHE A 88 7.15 1.36 6.21
CA PHE A 88 7.90 1.58 7.45
C PHE A 88 8.87 2.76 7.33
N ALA A 89 9.60 2.88 6.23
CA ALA A 89 10.53 3.98 6.00
C ALA A 89 9.82 5.34 5.93
N THR A 90 8.67 5.44 5.24
CA THR A 90 7.87 6.68 5.19
C THR A 90 7.32 7.07 6.56
N ASN A 91 6.86 6.09 7.35
CA ASN A 91 6.42 6.35 8.72
C ASN A 91 7.56 6.76 9.66
N VAL A 92 8.76 6.17 9.52
CA VAL A 92 9.94 6.58 10.29
C VAL A 92 10.34 8.02 9.94
N ALA A 93 10.32 8.38 8.66
CA ALA A 93 10.56 9.75 8.23
C ALA A 93 9.53 10.73 8.82
N ALA A 94 8.25 10.34 8.85
CA ALA A 94 7.19 11.12 9.50
C ALA A 94 7.43 11.28 11.00
N LEU A 95 7.78 10.20 11.73
CA LEU A 95 8.11 10.26 13.15
C LEU A 95 9.31 11.17 13.44
N ALA A 96 10.37 11.07 12.62
CA ALA A 96 11.56 11.92 12.75
C ALA A 96 11.23 13.41 12.61
N TRP A 97 10.20 13.75 11.83
CA TRP A 97 9.70 15.12 11.69
C TRP A 97 8.75 15.52 12.83
N PHE A 98 7.78 14.67 13.18
CA PHE A 98 6.70 15.02 14.12
C PHE A 98 7.11 14.95 15.59
N ILE A 99 8.07 14.11 15.96
CA ILE A 99 8.55 14.01 17.35
C ILE A 99 9.16 15.34 17.81
N PRO A 100 10.15 15.93 17.11
CA PRO A 100 10.69 17.25 17.48
C PRO A 100 9.65 18.37 17.39
N ALA A 101 8.69 18.27 16.46
CA ALA A 101 7.62 19.26 16.30
C ALA A 101 6.56 19.21 17.43
N GLY A 102 6.61 18.22 18.33
CA GLY A 102 5.68 18.10 19.46
C GLY A 102 4.26 17.67 19.07
N HIS A 103 4.03 17.24 17.82
CA HIS A 103 2.71 16.86 17.30
C HIS A 103 2.42 15.35 17.44
N VAL A 104 2.90 14.71 18.52
CA VAL A 104 2.69 13.27 18.76
C VAL A 104 1.78 13.07 19.96
N VAL A 105 0.62 12.45 19.73
CA VAL A 105 -0.30 12.03 20.79
C VAL A 105 0.13 10.66 21.31
N TRP A 106 1.02 10.64 22.30
CA TRP A 106 1.63 9.41 22.83
C TRP A 106 0.63 8.38 23.36
N ALA A 107 -0.48 8.85 23.93
CA ALA A 107 -1.57 8.00 24.41
C ALA A 107 -2.20 7.14 23.30
N LEU A 108 -2.17 7.60 22.04
CA LEU A 108 -2.63 6.84 20.88
C LEU A 108 -1.47 6.15 20.16
N ALA A 109 -0.31 6.82 20.06
CA ALA A 109 0.84 6.30 19.34
C ALA A 109 1.35 4.96 19.90
N LEU A 110 1.43 4.81 21.23
CA LEU A 110 1.94 3.59 21.87
C LEU A 110 0.99 2.38 21.65
N PRO A 111 -0.34 2.46 21.93
CA PRO A 111 -1.25 1.38 21.60
C PRO A 111 -1.27 1.03 20.11
N MET A 112 -1.25 2.04 19.24
CA MET A 112 -1.21 1.82 17.79
C MET A 112 0.06 1.09 17.35
N ALA A 113 1.23 1.46 17.89
CA ALA A 113 2.49 0.79 17.61
C ALA A 113 2.44 -0.69 18.05
N ALA A 114 1.94 -0.97 19.25
CA ALA A 114 1.79 -2.33 19.75
C ALA A 114 0.84 -3.17 18.87
N ALA A 115 -0.33 -2.61 18.51
CA ALA A 115 -1.29 -3.28 17.64
C ALA A 115 -0.70 -3.58 16.24
N ASN A 116 0.07 -2.63 15.68
CA ASN A 116 0.74 -2.82 14.39
C ASN A 116 1.79 -3.95 14.45
N VAL A 117 2.60 -4.01 15.51
CA VAL A 117 3.61 -5.07 15.68
C VAL A 117 2.96 -6.45 15.82
N LEU A 118 1.91 -6.55 16.64
CA LEU A 118 1.18 -7.80 16.85
C LEU A 118 0.51 -8.27 15.56
N GLY A 119 -0.23 -7.37 14.89
CA GLY A 119 -0.90 -7.65 13.62
C GLY A 119 0.07 -8.04 12.50
N SER A 120 1.21 -7.36 12.40
CA SER A 120 2.27 -7.67 11.43
C SER A 120 2.91 -9.03 11.68
N SER A 121 3.13 -9.40 12.95
CA SER A 121 3.71 -10.68 13.34
C SER A 121 2.81 -11.86 12.92
N VAL A 122 1.50 -11.74 13.16
CA VAL A 122 0.50 -12.74 12.74
C VAL A 122 0.37 -12.77 11.21
N GLY A 123 0.24 -11.61 10.58
CA GLY A 123 0.08 -11.47 9.14
C GLY A 123 1.27 -12.03 8.35
N THR A 124 2.50 -11.78 8.80
CA THR A 124 3.73 -12.30 8.18
C THR A 124 3.77 -13.83 8.26
N ARG A 125 3.42 -14.40 9.42
CA ARG A 125 3.38 -15.86 9.61
C ARG A 125 2.34 -16.52 8.71
N LEU A 126 1.18 -15.89 8.54
CA LEU A 126 0.12 -16.37 7.67
C LEU A 126 0.49 -16.28 6.19
N ALA A 127 1.13 -15.18 5.78
CA ALA A 127 1.60 -14.95 4.42
C ALA A 127 2.69 -15.96 4.00
N LEU A 128 3.65 -16.23 4.88
CA LEU A 128 4.69 -17.24 4.62
C LEU A 128 4.11 -18.66 4.56
N ARG A 129 3.10 -18.98 5.37
CA ARG A 129 2.47 -20.30 5.40
C ARG A 129 1.62 -20.61 4.16
N HIS A 130 0.91 -19.62 3.61
CA HIS A 130 -0.05 -19.83 2.51
C HIS A 130 0.42 -19.29 1.15
N GLY A 131 1.57 -18.62 1.10
CA GLY A 131 2.24 -18.17 -0.12
C GLY A 131 1.54 -17.03 -0.87
N ALA A 132 2.03 -16.76 -2.09
CA ALA A 132 1.63 -15.59 -2.88
C ALA A 132 0.14 -15.57 -3.28
N GLY A 133 -0.47 -16.74 -3.50
CA GLY A 133 -1.89 -16.83 -3.86
C GLY A 133 -2.81 -16.32 -2.76
N PHE A 134 -2.52 -16.66 -1.50
CA PHE A 134 -3.25 -16.15 -0.33
C PHE A 134 -3.09 -14.63 -0.19
N VAL A 135 -1.85 -14.13 -0.31
CA VAL A 135 -1.56 -12.70 -0.21
C VAL A 135 -2.31 -11.91 -1.29
N ARG A 136 -2.37 -12.44 -2.51
CA ARG A 136 -3.15 -11.84 -3.61
C ARG A 136 -4.65 -11.77 -3.28
N GLY A 137 -5.22 -12.84 -2.72
CA GLY A 137 -6.63 -12.86 -2.31
C GLY A 137 -6.95 -11.81 -1.25
N VAL A 138 -6.12 -11.73 -0.20
CA VAL A 138 -6.26 -10.72 0.86
C VAL A 138 -6.09 -9.30 0.31
N PHE A 139 -5.11 -9.08 -0.57
CA PHE A 139 -4.91 -7.79 -1.25
C PHE A 139 -6.17 -7.35 -2.00
N LEU A 140 -6.78 -8.23 -2.81
CA LEU A 140 -7.98 -7.91 -3.57
C LEU A 140 -9.17 -7.59 -2.65
N MET A 141 -9.33 -8.32 -1.54
CA MET A 141 -10.36 -8.01 -0.54
C MET A 141 -10.16 -6.64 0.10
N VAL A 142 -8.94 -6.34 0.55
CA VAL A 142 -8.63 -5.07 1.22
C VAL A 142 -8.80 -3.89 0.27
N VAL A 143 -8.33 -4.01 -0.97
CA VAL A 143 -8.53 -2.96 -1.99
C VAL A 143 -10.01 -2.77 -2.28
N GLY A 144 -10.79 -3.85 -2.43
CA GLY A 144 -12.24 -3.78 -2.60
C GLY A 144 -12.93 -3.05 -1.44
N ALA A 145 -12.60 -3.41 -0.20
CA ALA A 145 -13.12 -2.74 0.99
C ALA A 145 -12.74 -1.26 1.05
N LEU A 146 -11.50 -0.92 0.66
CA LEU A 146 -11.04 0.47 0.61
C LEU A 146 -11.81 1.27 -0.43
N ILE A 147 -12.08 0.70 -1.61
CA ILE A 147 -12.91 1.35 -2.64
C ILE A 147 -14.31 1.65 -2.08
N VAL A 148 -14.94 0.68 -1.43
CA VAL A 148 -16.27 0.87 -0.83
C VAL A 148 -16.25 1.96 0.23
N LYS A 149 -15.29 1.92 1.17
CA LYS A 149 -15.16 2.93 2.23
C LYS A 149 -14.92 4.32 1.65
N THR A 150 -13.95 4.45 0.76
CA THR A 150 -13.57 5.75 0.19
C THR A 150 -14.68 6.30 -0.71
N GLY A 151 -15.38 5.42 -1.45
CA GLY A 151 -16.53 5.78 -2.27
C GLY A 151 -17.71 6.25 -1.42
N HIS A 152 -17.97 5.59 -0.29
CA HIS A 152 -19.01 6.02 0.65
C HIS A 152 -18.65 7.33 1.37
N ASP A 153 -17.39 7.54 1.75
CA ASP A 153 -16.92 8.82 2.29
C ASP A 153 -17.06 9.94 1.25
N ALA A 154 -16.75 9.67 -0.03
CA ALA A 154 -16.95 10.60 -1.14
C ALA A 154 -18.44 10.89 -1.40
N TRP A 155 -19.31 9.88 -1.32
CA TRP A 155 -20.76 10.03 -1.46
C TRP A 155 -21.35 10.89 -0.35
N ARG A 156 -20.93 10.69 0.91
CA ARG A 156 -21.34 11.52 2.05
C ARG A 156 -20.92 12.98 1.96
N LEU A 157 -19.87 13.29 1.18
CA LEU A 157 -19.46 14.67 0.89
C LEU A 157 -20.24 15.30 -0.26
N LEU A 158 -20.88 14.49 -1.11
CA LEU A 158 -21.72 14.95 -2.23
C LEU A 158 -23.21 14.96 -1.90
N ALA A 159 -23.65 14.18 -0.92
CA ALA A 159 -25.03 14.17 -0.45
C ALA A 159 -25.25 15.42 0.44
N PRO A 160 -26.19 16.32 0.08
CA PRO A 160 -26.50 17.53 0.84
C PRO A 160 -27.12 17.25 2.22
#